data_AF-A0A9P4K6G0-F1
#
_entry.id   AF-A0A9P4K6G0-F1
#
_cell.length_a   1.000
_cell.length_b   1.000
_cell.length_c   1.000
_cell.angle_alpha   90.00
_cell.angle_beta   90.00
_cell.angle_gamma   90.00
#
_symmetry.space_group_name_H-M   'P 1'
#
loop_
_entity.id
_entity.type
_entity.pdbx_description
1 polymer ?
#
loop_
_entity_poly.entity_id
_entity_poly.type
_entity_poly.pdbx_seq_one_letter_code
_entity_poly.pdbx_strand_id
1 'polypeptide(L)'
;MSELRSSEDLENHRQPDPLVHDCVNYDQINGWIHHCEANHGPRCNNVEYQFEGGVFAQKLVDVIECKVIDAPKNARYFALSYVWGGVTQFHLSSENAVYLSQPRSLLEHIDGIPVAIRDAMSFVRGCNERYVWVDSLCIVQDDKMKKYAQIEQMGAIYNGAIATLVAGTGEDANAPLAGVRPNTR
;
A
#
# COMPACT_ATOMS: atom_id res chain seq x y z
N MET A 1 21.95 -34.02 -21.85
CA MET A 1 21.83 -33.13 -23.02
C MET A 1 21.02 -31.92 -22.57
N SER A 2 21.73 -30.82 -22.35
CA SER A 2 21.22 -29.54 -21.87
C SER A 2 20.57 -28.81 -23.05
N GLU A 3 19.25 -28.72 -23.08
CA GLU A 3 18.55 -27.89 -24.06
C GLU A 3 18.70 -26.42 -23.66
N LEU A 4 19.57 -25.72 -24.38
CA LEU A 4 19.68 -24.27 -24.37
C LEU A 4 18.35 -23.69 -24.88
N ARG A 5 17.62 -22.97 -24.02
CA ARG A 5 16.48 -22.13 -24.42
C ARG A 5 17.00 -21.04 -25.36
N SER A 6 16.36 -20.86 -26.51
CA SER A 6 16.77 -19.85 -27.50
C SER A 6 16.51 -18.43 -26.96
N SER A 7 17.24 -17.44 -27.47
CA SER A 7 17.03 -16.03 -27.10
C SER A 7 15.66 -15.49 -27.50
N GLU A 8 14.98 -16.15 -28.44
CA GLU A 8 13.63 -15.78 -28.91
C GLU A 8 12.55 -16.13 -27.87
N ASP A 9 12.76 -17.14 -27.02
CA ASP A 9 11.83 -17.49 -25.94
C ASP A 9 11.86 -16.49 -24.75
N LEU A 10 12.89 -15.65 -24.67
CA LEU A 10 13.04 -14.62 -23.63
C LEU A 10 12.40 -13.28 -24.02
N GLU A 11 12.20 -13.02 -25.31
CA GLU A 11 11.61 -11.76 -25.80
C GLU A 11 10.07 -11.76 -25.75
N ASN A 12 9.43 -12.94 -25.73
CA ASN A 12 7.97 -13.07 -25.77
C ASN A 12 7.27 -12.93 -24.40
N HIS A 13 8.02 -12.60 -23.35
CA HIS A 13 7.52 -12.37 -21.99
C HIS A 13 7.76 -10.93 -21.50
N ARG A 14 8.03 -9.98 -22.39
CA ARG A 14 8.02 -8.56 -21.99
C ARG A 14 6.59 -8.18 -21.61
N GLN A 15 6.34 -8.06 -20.31
CA GLN A 15 5.14 -7.39 -19.85
C GLN A 15 5.10 -5.99 -20.46
N PRO A 16 3.90 -5.48 -20.85
CA PRO A 16 3.79 -4.13 -21.37
C PRO A 16 4.40 -3.13 -20.37
N ASP A 17 4.89 -1.99 -20.84
CA ASP A 17 5.38 -0.95 -19.93
C ASP A 17 4.23 -0.52 -19.01
N PRO A 18 4.33 -0.67 -17.68
CA PRO A 18 3.30 -0.21 -16.73
C PRO A 18 3.04 1.29 -16.81
N LEU A 19 3.84 2.04 -17.57
CA LEU A 19 3.71 3.46 -17.77
C LEU A 19 3.20 3.78 -19.17
N VAL A 20 2.19 4.63 -19.25
CA VAL A 20 1.74 5.28 -20.48
C VAL A 20 2.00 6.78 -20.30
N HIS A 21 2.87 7.35 -21.12
CA HIS A 21 3.21 8.78 -21.09
C HIS A 21 3.62 9.31 -19.69
N ASP A 22 4.55 8.61 -19.03
CA ASP A 22 5.07 8.95 -17.68
C ASP A 22 4.04 8.87 -16.53
N CYS A 23 2.87 8.30 -16.78
CA CYS A 23 1.84 8.04 -15.76
C CYS A 23 1.55 6.55 -15.62
N VAL A 24 1.14 6.12 -14.42
CA VAL A 24 0.70 4.76 -14.15
C VAL A 24 -0.46 4.37 -15.08
N ASN A 25 -0.33 3.23 -15.74
CA ASN A 25 -1.41 2.59 -16.46
C ASN A 25 -2.25 1.74 -15.51
N TYR A 26 -3.32 2.33 -14.95
CA TYR A 26 -4.20 1.65 -14.00
C TYR A 26 -4.87 0.40 -14.59
N ASP A 27 -5.22 0.40 -15.88
CA ASP A 27 -5.83 -0.78 -16.52
C ASP A 27 -4.86 -1.97 -16.52
N GLN A 28 -3.58 -1.71 -16.77
CA GLN A 28 -2.56 -2.75 -16.72
C GLN A 28 -2.30 -3.24 -15.29
N ILE A 29 -2.21 -2.34 -14.32
CA ILE A 29 -2.06 -2.71 -12.90
C ILE A 29 -3.25 -3.58 -12.46
N ASN A 30 -4.48 -3.17 -12.77
CA ASN A 30 -5.68 -3.93 -12.46
C ASN A 30 -5.68 -5.29 -13.16
N GLY A 31 -5.22 -5.33 -14.42
CA GLY A 31 -5.02 -6.58 -15.16
C GLY A 31 -4.05 -7.56 -14.47
N TRP A 32 -2.93 -7.05 -13.92
CA TRP A 32 -1.98 -7.87 -13.16
C TRP A 32 -2.56 -8.37 -11.84
N ILE A 33 -3.29 -7.52 -11.10
CA ILE A 33 -3.96 -7.91 -9.86
C ILE A 33 -4.99 -9.01 -10.16
N HIS A 34 -5.86 -8.81 -11.15
CA HIS A 34 -6.84 -9.81 -11.55
C HIS A 34 -6.21 -11.13 -12.03
N HIS A 35 -5.11 -11.05 -12.78
CA HIS A 35 -4.39 -12.25 -13.20
C HIS A 35 -3.86 -13.03 -11.99
N CYS A 36 -3.29 -12.33 -11.00
CA CYS A 36 -2.82 -12.91 -9.75
C CYS A 36 -3.94 -13.62 -8.99
N GLU A 37 -5.09 -12.95 -8.85
CA GLU A 37 -6.29 -13.46 -8.18
C GLU A 37 -6.85 -14.71 -8.86
N ALA A 38 -6.95 -14.69 -10.18
CA ALA A 38 -7.55 -15.76 -10.95
C ALA A 38 -6.64 -16.98 -11.15
N ASN A 39 -5.31 -16.80 -11.18
CA ASN A 39 -4.39 -17.84 -11.67
C ASN A 39 -3.39 -18.34 -10.62
N HIS A 40 -3.11 -17.58 -9.55
CA HIS A 40 -2.10 -17.98 -8.56
C HIS A 40 -2.68 -18.67 -7.32
N GLY A 41 -4.01 -18.69 -7.17
CA GLY A 41 -4.69 -19.43 -6.10
C GLY A 41 -4.14 -19.09 -4.70
N PRO A 42 -4.02 -20.08 -3.78
CA PRO A 42 -3.53 -19.86 -2.42
C PRO A 42 -2.06 -19.40 -2.32
N ARG A 43 -1.28 -19.41 -3.41
CA ARG A 43 0.12 -18.94 -3.36
C ARG A 43 0.22 -17.41 -3.22
N CYS A 44 -0.74 -16.69 -3.79
CA CYS A 44 -0.79 -15.23 -3.73
C CYS A 44 -2.04 -14.72 -3.02
N ASN A 45 -3.12 -15.51 -2.99
CA ASN A 45 -4.41 -15.15 -2.41
C ASN A 45 -4.75 -16.12 -1.29
N ASN A 46 -3.84 -16.37 -0.34
CA ASN A 46 -4.16 -17.30 0.74
C ASN A 46 -5.18 -16.70 1.69
N VAL A 47 -6.45 -16.89 1.34
CA VAL A 47 -7.62 -16.47 2.11
C VAL A 47 -7.65 -17.17 3.48
N GLU A 48 -7.02 -18.34 3.65
CA GLU A 48 -6.98 -19.06 4.94
C GLU A 48 -6.17 -18.30 6.00
N TYR A 49 -5.07 -17.62 5.63
CA TYR A 49 -4.36 -16.76 6.57
C TYR A 49 -5.16 -15.50 6.93
N GLN A 50 -6.11 -15.09 6.10
CA GLN A 50 -6.84 -13.86 6.34
C GLN A 50 -7.92 -13.99 7.42
N PHE A 51 -8.37 -15.22 7.80
CA PHE A 51 -9.65 -15.35 8.53
C PHE A 51 -9.71 -16.29 9.74
N GLU A 52 -8.78 -17.21 9.93
CA GLU A 52 -8.71 -18.02 11.15
C GLU A 52 -7.76 -17.39 12.18
N GLY A 53 -8.07 -16.18 12.67
CA GLY A 53 -7.27 -15.57 13.74
C GLY A 53 -7.47 -14.09 14.05
N GLY A 54 -8.06 -13.30 13.13
CA GLY A 54 -8.33 -11.88 13.32
C GLY A 54 -7.64 -10.98 12.30
N VAL A 55 -7.96 -9.67 12.35
CA VAL A 55 -7.38 -8.69 11.43
C VAL A 55 -5.97 -8.33 11.90
N PHE A 56 -4.94 -8.65 11.10
CA PHE A 56 -3.54 -8.31 11.46
C PHE A 56 -3.30 -6.81 11.47
N ALA A 57 -3.85 -6.09 10.48
CA ALA A 57 -3.88 -4.65 10.47
C ALA A 57 -5.05 -4.16 11.34
N GLN A 58 -4.77 -3.46 12.44
CA GLN A 58 -5.86 -2.95 13.29
C GLN A 58 -6.57 -1.75 12.69
N LYS A 59 -5.86 -0.96 11.87
CA LYS A 59 -6.38 0.25 11.24
C LYS A 59 -5.95 0.34 9.78
N LEU A 60 -6.73 1.07 9.01
CA LEU A 60 -6.51 1.34 7.59
C LEU A 60 -6.82 2.80 7.30
N VAL A 61 -6.19 3.34 6.26
CA VAL A 61 -6.59 4.61 5.66
C VAL A 61 -7.68 4.34 4.64
N ASP A 62 -8.84 4.98 4.82
CA ASP A 62 -9.88 5.07 3.81
C ASP A 62 -9.54 6.20 2.84
N VAL A 63 -9.18 5.86 1.60
CA VAL A 63 -8.75 6.85 0.60
C VAL A 63 -9.91 7.59 -0.03
N ILE A 64 -11.16 7.16 0.19
CA ILE A 64 -12.37 7.82 -0.35
C ILE A 64 -12.85 8.88 0.63
N GLU A 65 -12.96 8.51 1.91
CA GLU A 65 -13.35 9.44 2.97
C GLU A 65 -12.17 10.22 3.55
N CYS A 66 -10.93 9.88 3.18
CA CYS A 66 -9.68 10.48 3.66
C CYS A 66 -9.62 10.53 5.20
N LYS A 67 -9.73 9.36 5.83
CA LYS A 67 -9.71 9.20 7.29
C LYS A 67 -9.06 7.87 7.69
N VAL A 68 -8.67 7.73 8.94
CA VAL A 68 -8.19 6.47 9.54
C VAL A 68 -9.36 5.72 10.17
N ILE A 69 -9.56 4.46 9.80
CA ILE A 69 -10.63 3.62 10.34
C ILE A 69 -10.06 2.40 11.05
N ASP A 70 -10.84 1.82 11.96
CA ASP A 70 -10.61 0.44 12.36
C ASP A 70 -10.81 -0.46 11.14
N ALA A 71 -9.89 -1.39 10.94
CA ALA A 71 -9.89 -2.25 9.77
C ALA A 71 -11.15 -3.12 9.76
N PRO A 72 -11.98 -3.06 8.70
CA PRO A 72 -13.12 -3.94 8.57
C PRO A 72 -12.70 -5.42 8.61
N LYS A 73 -13.59 -6.29 9.07
CA LYS A 73 -13.41 -7.73 8.88
C LYS A 73 -13.26 -7.99 7.37
N ASN A 74 -12.23 -8.74 7.00
CA ASN A 74 -12.00 -9.11 5.60
C ASN A 74 -11.74 -7.91 4.71
N ALA A 75 -11.13 -6.86 5.27
CA ALA A 75 -10.72 -5.71 4.50
C ALA A 75 -9.76 -6.11 3.39
N ARG A 76 -10.06 -5.63 2.19
CA ARG A 76 -9.19 -5.67 1.03
C ARG A 76 -8.39 -4.37 1.00
N TYR A 77 -7.06 -4.45 1.05
CA TYR A 77 -6.22 -3.26 1.18
C TYR A 77 -4.87 -3.42 0.47
N PHE A 78 -4.31 -2.30 0.03
CA PHE A 78 -2.88 -2.19 -0.33
C PHE A 78 -2.03 -1.91 0.90
N ALA A 79 -0.74 -2.23 0.86
CA ALA A 79 0.23 -1.73 1.83
C ALA A 79 1.20 -0.75 1.18
N LEU A 80 1.72 0.21 1.95
CA LEU A 80 2.82 1.08 1.53
C LEU A 80 4.09 0.72 2.30
N SER A 81 5.17 0.43 1.58
CA SER A 81 6.53 0.30 2.09
C SER A 81 7.35 1.49 1.62
N TYR A 82 7.82 2.30 2.56
CA TYR A 82 8.57 3.53 2.29
C TYR A 82 9.56 3.82 3.41
N VAL A 83 10.54 4.68 3.13
CA VAL A 83 11.50 5.13 4.13
C VAL A 83 10.94 6.38 4.83
N TRP A 84 10.88 6.39 6.16
CA TRP A 84 10.47 7.60 6.89
C TRP A 84 11.50 8.72 6.71
N GLY A 85 12.79 8.39 6.86
CA GLY A 85 13.91 9.31 6.68
C GLY A 85 14.00 10.38 7.76
N GLY A 86 14.75 11.45 7.47
CA GLY A 86 15.00 12.57 8.40
C GLY A 86 13.94 13.66 8.42
N VAL A 87 12.76 13.41 7.84
CA VAL A 87 11.68 14.40 7.70
C VAL A 87 10.58 14.19 8.74
N THR A 88 9.85 15.26 9.07
CA THR A 88 8.71 15.19 9.98
C THR A 88 7.67 14.20 9.46
N GLN A 89 7.31 13.22 10.30
CA GLN A 89 6.27 12.25 9.99
C GLN A 89 4.97 12.63 10.67
N PHE A 90 3.95 12.90 9.86
CA PHE A 90 2.58 12.91 10.34
C PHE A 90 2.17 11.48 10.67
N HIS A 91 1.68 11.25 11.89
CA HIS A 91 1.40 9.91 12.39
C HIS A 91 0.20 9.87 13.32
N LEU A 92 -0.37 8.67 13.43
CA LEU A 92 -1.44 8.36 14.37
C LEU A 92 -0.89 8.28 15.79
N SER A 93 -1.54 9.00 16.70
CA SER A 93 -1.30 8.95 18.14
C SER A 93 -2.60 8.67 18.87
N SER A 94 -2.51 8.34 20.15
CA SER A 94 -3.68 8.12 20.99
C SER A 94 -4.53 9.39 21.12
N GLU A 95 -3.89 10.56 21.09
CA GLU A 95 -4.53 11.88 21.17
C GLU A 95 -5.32 12.23 19.91
N ASN A 96 -4.76 11.98 18.71
CA ASN A 96 -5.39 12.38 17.45
C ASN A 96 -6.31 11.30 16.86
N ALA A 97 -6.31 10.06 17.38
CA ALA A 97 -7.03 8.93 16.80
C ALA A 97 -8.53 9.17 16.59
N VAL A 98 -9.20 9.81 17.56
CA VAL A 98 -10.65 10.10 17.44
C VAL A 98 -10.90 11.12 16.33
N TYR A 99 -10.06 12.16 16.24
CA TYR A 99 -10.18 13.17 15.20
C TYR A 99 -9.88 12.60 13.81
N LEU A 100 -8.80 11.81 13.69
CA LEU A 100 -8.44 11.15 12.42
C LEU A 100 -9.45 10.10 11.96
N SER A 101 -10.40 9.70 12.82
CA SER A 101 -11.52 8.84 12.44
C SER A 101 -12.68 9.58 11.76
N GLN A 102 -12.69 10.92 11.82
CA GLN A 102 -13.73 11.74 11.21
C GLN A 102 -13.52 11.85 9.69
N PRO A 103 -14.62 11.89 8.90
CA PRO A 103 -14.51 12.11 7.46
C PRO A 103 -13.69 13.34 7.13
N ARG A 104 -12.81 13.22 6.13
CA ARG A 104 -11.94 14.27 5.59
C ARG A 104 -10.85 14.80 6.54
N SER A 105 -10.70 14.25 7.73
CA SER A 105 -9.67 14.66 8.71
C SER A 105 -8.24 14.61 8.16
N LEU A 106 -7.90 13.64 7.30
CA LEU A 106 -6.57 13.61 6.66
C LEU A 106 -6.39 14.72 5.62
N LEU A 107 -7.46 15.19 4.99
CA LEU A 107 -7.39 16.32 4.05
C LEU A 107 -7.10 17.64 4.76
N GLU A 108 -7.58 17.80 5.99
CA GLU A 108 -7.30 18.98 6.82
C GLU A 108 -5.83 19.09 7.21
N HIS A 109 -5.08 17.98 7.16
CA HIS A 109 -3.64 17.91 7.43
C HIS A 109 -2.79 17.56 6.20
N ILE A 110 -3.33 17.72 4.99
CA ILE A 110 -2.69 17.20 3.77
C ILE A 110 -1.27 17.72 3.56
N ASP A 111 -0.98 18.96 3.96
CA ASP A 111 0.34 19.58 3.83
C ASP A 111 1.39 18.94 4.76
N GLY A 112 0.95 18.38 5.90
CA GLY A 112 1.80 17.66 6.83
C GLY A 112 1.97 16.19 6.50
N ILE A 113 1.10 15.61 5.67
CA ILE A 113 1.19 14.20 5.26
C ILE A 113 2.29 14.04 4.21
N PRO A 114 3.29 13.17 4.42
CA PRO A 114 4.37 12.96 3.45
C PRO A 114 3.92 12.62 2.04
N VAL A 115 4.72 13.03 1.05
CA VAL A 115 4.42 12.89 -0.38
C VAL A 115 4.16 11.43 -0.75
N ALA A 116 4.98 10.49 -0.30
CA ALA A 116 4.83 9.06 -0.60
C ALA A 116 3.46 8.52 -0.17
N ILE A 117 2.94 9.00 0.97
CA ILE A 117 1.63 8.60 1.50
C ILE A 117 0.51 9.19 0.65
N ARG A 118 0.60 10.47 0.29
CA ARG A 118 -0.40 11.11 -0.59
C ARG A 118 -0.46 10.46 -1.97
N ASP A 119 0.70 10.10 -2.51
CA ASP A 119 0.80 9.39 -3.78
C ASP A 119 0.21 7.98 -3.65
N ALA A 120 0.51 7.25 -2.57
CA ALA A 120 -0.11 5.95 -2.31
C ALA A 120 -1.64 6.04 -2.23
N MET A 121 -2.18 7.00 -1.49
CA MET A 121 -3.63 7.22 -1.42
C MET A 121 -4.24 7.50 -2.80
N SER A 122 -3.55 8.29 -3.62
CA SER A 122 -4.00 8.64 -4.98
C SER A 122 -3.94 7.43 -5.92
N PHE A 123 -2.87 6.64 -5.87
CA PHE A 123 -2.70 5.41 -6.64
C PHE A 123 -3.80 4.40 -6.31
N VAL A 124 -4.03 4.14 -5.02
CA VAL A 124 -5.03 3.17 -4.55
C VAL A 124 -6.42 3.57 -5.03
N ARG A 125 -6.75 4.87 -4.96
CA ARG A 125 -7.99 5.40 -5.52
C ARG A 125 -8.08 5.18 -7.04
N GLY A 126 -6.98 5.37 -7.77
CA GLY A 126 -6.90 5.16 -9.22
C GLY A 126 -7.07 3.69 -9.63
N CYS A 127 -6.69 2.74 -8.77
CA CYS A 127 -6.98 1.31 -8.95
C CYS A 127 -8.44 0.94 -8.62
N ASN A 128 -9.32 1.90 -8.33
CA ASN A 128 -10.69 1.67 -7.83
C ASN A 128 -10.74 0.89 -6.50
N GLU A 129 -9.73 1.08 -5.66
CA GLU A 129 -9.59 0.40 -4.38
C GLU A 129 -9.69 1.42 -3.23
N ARG A 130 -10.11 0.96 -2.05
CA ARG A 130 -10.53 1.87 -0.96
C ARG A 130 -9.54 2.01 0.17
N TYR A 131 -8.79 0.96 0.48
CA TYR A 131 -8.01 0.91 1.71
C TYR A 131 -6.53 0.77 1.43
N VAL A 132 -5.73 1.52 2.20
CA VAL A 132 -4.29 1.37 2.25
C VAL A 132 -3.81 1.34 3.69
N TRP A 133 -2.90 0.41 3.97
CA TRP A 133 -2.16 0.36 5.21
C TRP A 133 -0.87 1.16 5.07
N VAL A 134 -0.65 2.07 6.01
CA VAL A 134 0.52 2.95 6.09
C VAL A 134 0.96 2.94 7.55
N ASP A 135 2.17 2.48 7.85
CA ASP A 135 2.64 2.25 9.22
C ASP A 135 2.46 3.47 10.15
N SER A 136 2.81 4.67 9.69
CA SER A 136 2.70 5.92 10.44
C SER A 136 1.25 6.28 10.77
N LEU A 137 0.30 5.95 9.90
CA LEU A 137 -1.12 6.30 10.05
C LEU A 137 -1.99 5.16 10.60
N CYS A 138 -1.53 3.91 10.52
CA CYS A 138 -2.30 2.73 10.90
C CYS A 138 -1.80 2.09 12.20
N ILE A 139 -0.64 2.51 12.71
CA ILE A 139 -0.13 2.12 14.02
C ILE A 139 -0.17 3.34 14.94
N VAL A 140 -0.76 3.18 16.13
CA VAL A 140 -0.72 4.18 17.20
C VAL A 140 0.73 4.27 17.71
N GLN A 141 1.44 5.35 17.38
CA GLN A 141 2.90 5.42 17.53
C GLN A 141 3.39 5.69 18.95
N ASP A 142 2.56 6.31 19.79
CA ASP A 142 2.85 6.71 21.16
C ASP A 142 2.54 5.60 22.18
N ASP A 143 1.72 4.62 21.82
CA ASP A 143 1.44 3.42 22.62
C ASP A 143 2.46 2.31 22.30
N LYS A 144 3.50 2.20 23.12
CA LYS A 144 4.57 1.22 22.93
C LYS A 144 4.05 -0.21 22.77
N MET A 145 3.11 -0.64 23.61
CA MET A 145 2.63 -2.02 23.59
C MET A 145 1.87 -2.34 22.30
N LYS A 146 0.95 -1.45 21.89
CA LYS A 146 0.21 -1.62 20.63
C LYS A 146 1.12 -1.53 19.42
N LYS A 147 2.08 -0.59 19.44
CA LYS A 147 3.08 -0.44 18.39
C LYS A 147 3.91 -1.71 18.21
N TYR A 148 4.47 -2.26 19.29
CA TYR A 148 5.25 -3.50 19.23
C TYR A 148 4.41 -4.66 18.68
N ALA A 149 3.18 -4.83 19.15
CA ALA A 149 2.29 -5.88 18.66
C ALA A 149 2.00 -5.77 17.15
N GLN A 150 1.85 -4.55 16.60
CA GLN A 150 1.69 -4.36 15.16
C GLN A 150 2.99 -4.60 14.39
N ILE A 151 4.14 -4.22 14.94
CA ILE A 151 5.46 -4.47 14.32
C ILE A 151 5.73 -5.98 14.22
N GLU A 152 5.46 -6.74 15.28
CA GLU A 152 5.58 -8.20 15.27
C GLU A 152 4.70 -8.86 14.20
N GLN A 153 3.57 -8.23 13.87
CA GLN A 153 2.62 -8.70 12.87
C GLN A 153 2.83 -8.08 11.48
N MET A 154 3.86 -7.24 11.26
CA MET A 154 4.07 -6.58 9.97
C MET A 154 4.17 -7.56 8.81
N GLY A 155 4.85 -8.70 9.00
CA GLY A 155 4.92 -9.75 7.98
C GLY A 155 3.54 -10.25 7.54
N ALA A 156 2.63 -10.45 8.49
CA ALA A 156 1.25 -10.86 8.21
C ALA A 156 0.42 -9.72 7.60
N ILE A 157 0.65 -8.47 8.02
CA ILE A 157 0.00 -7.29 7.44
C ILE A 157 0.38 -7.13 5.96
N TYR A 158 1.67 -7.25 5.61
CA TYR A 158 2.09 -7.19 4.22
C TYR A 158 1.61 -8.40 3.42
N ASN A 159 1.61 -9.60 4.02
CA ASN A 159 1.11 -10.81 3.37
C ASN A 159 -0.41 -10.76 3.09
N GLY A 160 -1.19 -10.09 3.95
CA GLY A 160 -2.63 -9.94 3.79
C GLY A 160 -3.05 -8.87 2.78
N ALA A 161 -2.13 -8.01 2.33
CA ALA A 161 -2.42 -6.96 1.35
C ALA A 161 -2.53 -7.52 -0.08
N ILE A 162 -3.38 -6.91 -0.90
CA ILE A 162 -3.53 -7.33 -2.32
C ILE A 162 -2.30 -7.02 -3.16
N ALA A 163 -1.59 -5.96 -2.80
CA ALA A 163 -0.30 -5.58 -3.33
C ALA A 163 0.38 -4.61 -2.37
N THR A 164 1.71 -4.54 -2.45
CA THR A 164 2.52 -3.58 -1.71
C THR A 164 3.12 -2.56 -2.67
N LEU A 165 2.85 -1.28 -2.43
CA LEU A 165 3.52 -0.17 -3.08
C LEU A 165 4.87 0.04 -2.42
N VAL A 166 5.95 0.00 -3.20
CA VAL A 166 7.32 0.14 -2.68
C VAL A 166 7.93 1.44 -3.21
N ALA A 167 8.19 2.40 -2.33
CA ALA A 167 8.97 3.60 -2.63
C ALA A 167 10.46 3.26 -2.67
N GLY A 168 10.93 2.65 -3.77
CA GLY A 168 12.25 2.01 -3.83
C GLY A 168 13.47 2.93 -3.97
N THR A 169 13.29 4.19 -4.35
CA THR A 169 14.39 5.14 -4.66
C THR A 169 14.42 6.37 -3.77
N GLY A 170 13.47 6.49 -2.83
CA GLY A 170 13.36 7.64 -1.93
C GLY A 170 14.25 7.50 -0.70
N GLU A 171 14.92 8.58 -0.32
CA GLU A 171 15.70 8.65 0.93
C GLU A 171 14.84 8.97 2.16
N ASP A 172 13.64 9.52 1.93
CA ASP A 172 12.68 9.90 2.96
C ASP A 172 11.22 9.85 2.44
N ALA A 173 10.28 10.10 3.34
CA ALA A 173 8.85 9.97 3.05
C ALA A 173 8.28 11.05 2.11
N ASN A 174 9.04 12.12 1.87
CA ASN A 174 8.70 13.16 0.89
C ASN A 174 9.20 12.84 -0.52
N ALA A 175 9.92 11.72 -0.71
CA ALA A 175 10.15 11.20 -2.04
C ALA A 175 8.82 10.78 -2.68
N PRO A 176 8.54 11.19 -3.94
CA PRO A 176 7.31 10.83 -4.63
C PRO A 176 7.31 9.36 -5.08
N LEU A 177 6.11 8.82 -5.32
CA LEU A 177 5.99 7.55 -6.04
C LEU A 177 5.99 7.84 -7.55
N ALA A 178 6.99 7.31 -8.24
CA ALA A 178 7.18 7.57 -9.67
C ALA A 178 5.96 7.15 -10.51
N GLY A 179 5.52 8.05 -11.39
CA GLY A 179 4.41 7.82 -12.31
C GLY A 179 3.01 8.01 -11.71
N VAL A 180 2.88 8.23 -10.39
CA VAL A 180 1.57 8.52 -9.77
C VAL A 180 1.08 9.92 -10.13
N ARG A 181 2.00 10.88 -10.20
CA ARG A 181 1.75 12.25 -10.68
C ARG A 181 2.67 12.55 -11.87
N PRO A 182 2.26 13.45 -12.79
CA PRO A 182 3.12 13.88 -13.89
C PRO A 182 4.49 14.37 -13.39
N ASN A 183 5.56 14.03 -14.11
CA ASN A 183 6.94 14.46 -13.86
C ASN A 183 7.55 14.00 -12.51
N THR A 184 7.16 12.82 -12.00
CA THR A 184 7.71 12.24 -10.76
C THR A 184 8.76 11.13 -10.99
N ARG A 185 9.34 11.08 -12.20
CA ARG A 185 10.33 10.07 -12.61
C ARG A 185 11.76 10.57 -12.45
#